data_AF-Q8MUL7-F1
#
_entry.id   AF-Q8MUL7-F1
#
_cell.length_a   1.000
_cell.length_b   1.000
_cell.length_c   1.000
_cell.angle_alpha   90.00
_cell.angle_beta   90.00
_cell.angle_gamma   90.00
#
_symmetry.space_group_name_H-M   'P 1'
#
loop_
_entity.id
_entity.type
_entity.pdbx_description
1 polymer ?
#
loop_
_entity_poly.entity_id
_entity_poly.type
_entity_poly.pdbx_seq_one_letter_code
_entity_poly.pdbx_strand_id
1 'polypeptide(L)'
;QRVMANVRERQRTQSLNDAFTQLRTIIPTLPSDKLSKIQTLKLATRYIDFLYQVLRNDDILSDSKMSSCNYVASERLSYAFSVWRMEGE
;
A
#
# COMPACT_ATOMS: atom_id res chain seq x y z
N GLN A 1 -17.32 32.75 17.47
CA GLN A 1 -17.88 31.63 16.67
C GLN A 1 -16.91 31.07 15.62
N ARG A 2 -16.28 31.89 14.75
CA ARG A 2 -15.36 31.38 13.69
C ARG A 2 -14.16 30.60 14.21
N VAL A 3 -13.56 31.02 15.32
CA VAL A 3 -12.37 30.36 15.90
C VAL A 3 -12.65 28.90 16.27
N MET A 4 -13.76 28.63 16.96
CA MET A 4 -14.12 27.26 17.36
C MET A 4 -14.48 26.36 16.18
N ALA A 5 -15.06 26.93 15.11
CA ALA A 5 -15.31 26.19 13.87
C ALA A 5 -13.98 25.79 13.19
N ASN A 6 -13.03 26.72 13.09
CA ASN A 6 -11.72 26.46 12.49
C ASN A 6 -10.91 25.40 13.28
N VAL A 7 -10.97 25.44 14.62
CA VAL A 7 -10.31 24.44 15.47
C VAL A 7 -10.86 23.04 15.20
N ARG A 8 -12.20 22.90 15.09
CA ARG A 8 -12.83 21.61 14.79
C ARG A 8 -12.43 21.08 13.41
N GLU A 9 -12.41 21.93 12.38
CA GLU A 9 -12.02 21.48 11.04
C GLU A 9 -10.53 21.10 10.95
N ARG A 10 -9.67 21.81 11.69
CA ARG A 10 -8.25 21.43 11.82
C ARG A 10 -8.11 20.06 12.48
N GLN A 11 -8.84 19.79 13.56
CA GLN A 11 -8.83 18.49 14.24
C GLN A 11 -9.31 17.37 13.30
N ARG A 12 -10.41 17.60 12.58
CA ARG A 12 -10.92 16.64 11.57
C ARG A 12 -9.87 16.32 10.51
N THR A 13 -9.20 17.34 9.99
CA THR A 13 -8.15 17.19 8.98
C THR A 13 -6.91 16.48 9.56
N GLN A 14 -6.56 16.75 10.81
CA GLN A 14 -5.46 16.07 11.50
C GLN A 14 -5.74 14.57 11.61
N SER A 15 -6.91 14.18 12.11
CA SER A 15 -7.28 12.76 12.22
C SER A 15 -7.25 12.05 10.86
N LEU A 16 -7.66 12.72 9.79
CA LEU A 16 -7.55 12.18 8.42
C LEU A 16 -6.08 11.98 8.01
N ASN A 17 -5.21 12.96 8.28
CA ASN A 17 -3.80 12.84 7.94
C ASN A 17 -3.11 11.74 8.74
N ASP A 18 -3.48 11.55 10.02
CA ASP A 18 -2.96 10.48 10.86
C ASP A 18 -3.34 9.10 10.30
N ALA A 19 -4.58 8.93 9.83
CA ALA A 19 -5.01 7.71 9.14
C ALA A 19 -4.24 7.47 7.83
N PHE A 20 -3.96 8.51 7.04
CA PHE A 20 -3.11 8.41 5.86
C PHE A 20 -1.66 8.00 6.20
N THR A 21 -1.11 8.49 7.31
CA THR A 21 0.21 8.09 7.78
C THR A 21 0.23 6.62 8.18
N GLN A 22 -0.77 6.16 8.93
CA GLN A 22 -0.91 4.74 9.27
C GLN A 22 -1.02 3.86 8.02
N LEU A 23 -1.83 4.27 7.03
CA LEU A 23 -1.95 3.54 5.78
C LEU A 23 -0.59 3.40 5.06
N ARG A 24 0.24 4.46 5.02
CA ARG A 24 1.58 4.41 4.42
C ARG A 24 2.52 3.42 5.12
N THR A 25 2.38 3.20 6.43
CA THR A 25 3.25 2.25 7.15
C THR A 25 3.01 0.79 6.77
N ILE A 26 1.81 0.48 6.26
CA ILE A 26 1.42 -0.88 5.88
C ILE A 26 1.72 -1.15 4.40
N ILE A 27 1.72 -0.11 3.58
CA ILE A 27 2.02 -0.25 2.15
C ILE A 27 3.51 -0.56 1.98
N PRO A 28 3.87 -1.61 1.21
CA PRO A 28 5.26 -1.95 0.97
C PRO A 28 5.95 -0.89 0.09
N THR A 29 6.70 0.01 0.72
CA THR A 29 7.49 1.08 0.06
C THR A 29 8.93 1.16 0.58
N LEU A 30 9.81 1.85 -0.15
CA LEU A 30 11.13 2.16 0.37
C LEU A 30 11.05 3.27 1.44
N PRO A 31 11.99 3.30 2.41
CA PRO A 31 12.03 4.34 3.45
C PRO A 31 12.13 5.78 2.92
N SER A 32 12.62 5.96 1.69
CA SER A 32 12.76 7.26 1.03
C SER A 32 11.52 7.69 0.24
N ASP A 33 10.52 6.82 0.07
CA ASP A 33 9.39 7.11 -0.82
C ASP A 33 8.46 8.15 -0.18
N LYS A 34 8.35 9.33 -0.82
CA LYS A 34 7.38 10.36 -0.43
C LYS A 34 6.09 10.19 -1.23
N LEU A 35 5.11 9.50 -0.64
CA LEU A 35 3.82 9.24 -1.29
C LEU A 35 2.80 10.38 -1.09
N SER A 36 2.30 10.93 -2.20
CA SER A 36 1.10 11.79 -2.19
C SER A 36 -0.16 11.01 -1.75
N LYS A 37 -1.24 11.72 -1.40
CA LYS A 37 -2.50 11.08 -0.98
C LYS A 37 -3.06 10.17 -2.07
N ILE A 38 -3.04 10.61 -3.33
CA ILE A 38 -3.54 9.80 -4.44
C ILE A 38 -2.67 8.57 -4.71
N GLN A 39 -1.34 8.71 -4.63
CA GLN A 39 -0.43 7.57 -4.76
C GLN A 39 -0.64 6.56 -3.65
N THR A 40 -0.81 7.03 -2.41
CA THR A 40 -1.08 6.17 -1.24
C THR A 40 -2.34 5.33 -1.47
N LEU A 41 -3.44 5.94 -1.94
CA LEU A 41 -4.68 5.22 -2.21
C LEU A 41 -4.53 4.21 -3.35
N LYS A 42 -3.92 4.61 -4.48
CA LYS A 42 -3.68 3.71 -5.61
C LYS A 42 -2.84 2.49 -5.21
N LEU A 43 -1.80 2.73 -4.41
CA LEU A 43 -0.90 1.67 -3.99
C LEU A 43 -1.55 0.74 -2.96
N ALA A 44 -2.37 1.27 -2.05
CA ALA A 44 -3.17 0.49 -1.14
C ALA A 44 -4.14 -0.45 -1.88
N THR A 45 -4.89 0.04 -2.86
CA THR A 45 -5.82 -0.80 -3.65
C THR A 45 -5.08 -1.93 -4.35
N ARG A 46 -3.96 -1.63 -5.02
CA ARG A 46 -3.15 -2.65 -5.69
C ARG A 46 -2.56 -3.66 -4.72
N TYR A 47 -2.14 -3.22 -3.54
CA TYR A 47 -1.61 -4.11 -2.53
C TYR A 47 -2.69 -5.07 -2.02
N ILE A 48 -3.93 -4.60 -1.83
CA ILE A 48 -5.08 -5.45 -1.51
C ILE A 48 -5.31 -6.49 -2.62
N ASP A 49 -5.43 -6.05 -3.89
CA ASP A 49 -5.65 -6.94 -5.03
C ASP A 49 -4.55 -8.01 -5.15
N PHE A 50 -3.31 -7.62 -4.86
CA PHE A 50 -2.18 -8.53 -4.84
C PHE A 50 -2.31 -9.58 -3.73
N LEU A 51 -2.60 -9.15 -2.49
CA LEU A 51 -2.78 -10.09 -1.37
C LEU A 51 -3.90 -11.09 -1.67
N TYR A 52 -4.98 -10.66 -2.33
CA TYR A 52 -6.03 -11.55 -2.82
C TYR A 52 -5.51 -12.59 -3.83
N GLN A 53 -4.64 -12.19 -4.77
CA GLN A 53 -4.04 -13.13 -5.72
C GLN A 53 -3.10 -14.12 -5.04
N VAL A 54 -2.30 -13.68 -4.07
CA VAL A 54 -1.42 -14.58 -3.31
C VAL A 54 -2.22 -15.64 -2.58
N LEU A 55 -3.25 -15.22 -1.82
CA LEU A 55 -4.12 -16.14 -1.09
C LEU A 55 -4.82 -17.13 -2.03
N ARG A 56 -5.32 -16.66 -3.18
CA ARG A 56 -5.97 -17.53 -4.17
C ARG A 56 -5.02 -18.52 -4.84
N ASN A 57 -3.77 -18.14 -5.07
CA ASN A 57 -2.76 -19.05 -5.63
C ASN A 57 -2.35 -20.12 -4.61
N ASP A 58 -2.37 -19.80 -3.32
CA ASP A 58 -2.14 -20.76 -2.23
C ASP A 58 -3.25 -21.84 -2.19
N ASP A 59 -4.51 -21.45 -2.43
CA ASP A 59 -5.65 -22.39 -2.49
C ASP A 59 -5.55 -23.36 -3.69
N ILE A 60 -5.01 -22.92 -4.83
CA ILE A 60 -4.89 -23.72 -6.06
C ILE A 60 -3.68 -24.67 -6.03
N LEU A 61 -2.66 -24.38 -5.21
CA LEU A 61 -1.37 -25.10 -5.18
C LEU A 61 -1.19 -26.01 -3.95
N SER A 62 -2.27 -26.31 -3.23
CA SER A 62 -2.31 -27.29 -2.14
C SER A 62 -1.94 -28.73 -2.55
N ASP A 63 -1.65 -28.97 -3.84
CA ASP A 63 -1.03 -30.20 -4.35
C ASP A 63 0.39 -29.92 -4.92
N SER A 64 1.39 -30.13 -4.07
CA SER A 64 2.83 -30.23 -4.38
C SER A 64 3.65 -28.97 -4.78
N LYS A 65 4.67 -28.67 -3.93
CA LYS A 65 5.89 -27.82 -4.13
C LYS A 65 5.81 -26.33 -3.73
N MET A 66 5.71 -26.04 -2.43
CA MET A 66 5.45 -24.69 -1.90
C MET A 66 6.66 -23.87 -1.38
N SER A 67 7.90 -24.17 -1.77
CA SER A 67 9.05 -23.33 -1.37
C SER A 67 9.60 -22.44 -2.49
N SER A 68 9.31 -22.73 -3.76
CA SER A 68 9.91 -22.01 -4.89
C SER A 68 9.05 -20.85 -5.42
N CYS A 69 7.72 -20.86 -5.23
CA CYS A 69 6.82 -19.82 -5.78
C CYS A 69 6.75 -18.55 -4.92
N ASN A 70 6.91 -18.68 -3.60
CA ASN A 70 6.89 -17.56 -2.66
C ASN A 70 8.03 -16.56 -2.92
N TYR A 71 9.21 -17.07 -3.28
CA TYR A 71 10.34 -16.25 -3.68
C TYR A 71 10.04 -15.46 -4.96
N VAL A 72 9.48 -16.12 -5.97
CA VAL A 72 9.15 -15.50 -7.28
C VAL A 72 8.03 -14.46 -7.14
N ALA A 73 7.02 -14.70 -6.29
CA ALA A 73 5.97 -13.72 -6.00
C ALA A 73 6.54 -12.48 -5.29
N SER A 74 7.45 -12.68 -4.33
CA SER A 74 8.13 -11.58 -3.62
C SER A 74 9.07 -10.77 -4.52
N GLU A 75 9.80 -11.41 -5.43
CA GLU A 75 10.63 -10.73 -6.43
C GLU A 75 9.77 -9.98 -7.46
N ARG A 76 8.68 -10.59 -7.93
CA ARG A 76 7.74 -9.93 -8.83
C ARG A 76 7.05 -8.73 -8.20
N LEU A 77 6.79 -8.76 -6.89
CA LEU A 77 6.31 -7.61 -6.14
C LEU A 77 7.35 -6.50 -6.10
N SER A 78 8.55 -6.82 -5.63
CA SER A 78 9.62 -5.83 -5.50
C SER A 78 9.93 -5.20 -6.86
N TYR A 79 9.90 -6.01 -7.94
CA TYR A 79 10.01 -5.54 -9.31
C TYR A 79 8.82 -4.67 -9.74
N ALA A 80 7.57 -5.09 -9.56
CA ALA A 80 6.39 -4.31 -9.93
C ALA A 80 6.33 -2.96 -9.19
N PHE A 81 6.66 -2.93 -7.89
CA PHE A 81 6.77 -1.70 -7.11
C PHE A 81 7.95 -0.82 -7.57
N SER A 82 9.09 -1.43 -7.95
CA SER A 82 10.25 -0.70 -8.47
C SER A 82 10.03 -0.13 -9.86
N VAL A 83 9.38 -0.86 -10.77
CA VAL A 83 8.99 -0.38 -12.11
C VAL A 83 8.00 0.78 -11.97
N TRP A 84 7.01 0.65 -11.10
CA TRP A 84 6.06 1.73 -10.85
C TRP A 84 6.71 2.98 -10.24
N ARG A 85 7.78 2.82 -9.45
CA ARG A 85 8.60 3.94 -8.95
C ARG A 85 9.34 4.68 -10.07
N MET A 86 9.65 4.00 -11.17
CA MET A 86 10.39 4.54 -12.31
C MET A 86 9.49 5.14 -13.40
N GLU A 87 8.21 4.72 -13.49
CA GLU A 87 7.25 5.20 -14.50
C GLU A 87 6.62 6.58 -14.20
N GLY A 88 7.26 7.41 -13.35
CA GLY A 88 6.68 8.63 -12.79
C GLY A 88 7.50 9.92 -12.94
N GLU A 89 8.50 9.95 -13.82
CA GLU A 89 9.11 11.20 -14.33
C GLU A 89 8.54 11.54 -15.71
#